data_AF-A0A351P005-F1
#
_entry.id   AF-A0A351P005-F1
#
_cell.length_a   1.000
_cell.length_b   1.000
_cell.length_c   1.000
_cell.angle_alpha   90.00
_cell.angle_beta   90.00
_cell.angle_gamma   90.00
#
_symmetry.space_group_name_H-M   'P 1'
#
loop_
_entity.id
_entity.type
_entity.pdbx_description
1 polymer ?
#
loop_
_entity_poly.entity_id
_entity_poly.type
_entity_poly.pdbx_seq_one_letter_code
_entity_poly.pdbx_strand_id
1 'polypeptide(L)'
;VSDPFLSNFTALPEGQDKPFSKQIIGIPAPKYLEFFGDANAQKCFENAVSKMKSLGATVVDVDYSIFLEAGRMLFDGPLLAERLSSIKPFLKDHSNDIHSSVRVIVEKAKQYSAVDLCHEYYRITELQALARLLFENIDFMMVPTAPTIYSIAEVKANPVKLNTNMGYYTYFANILNLSVVAVPSEIRADGLPFGVCFVGTAKSDFSLMVLGQKWQQSNDLYLGHHAGLIN
;
A
#
# COMPACT_ATOMS: atom_id res chain seq x y z
N VAL A 1 -22.22 -20.80 -3.78
CA VAL A 1 -22.59 -19.60 -2.98
C VAL A 1 -22.22 -18.40 -3.83
N SER A 2 -23.18 -17.59 -4.28
CA SER A 2 -22.88 -16.29 -4.88
C SER A 2 -22.49 -15.38 -3.73
N ASP A 3 -21.20 -15.13 -3.56
CA ASP A 3 -20.76 -14.08 -2.66
C ASP A 3 -21.34 -12.75 -3.19
N PRO A 4 -22.20 -12.06 -2.43
CA PRO A 4 -22.85 -10.83 -2.89
C PRO A 4 -21.86 -9.66 -3.08
N PHE A 5 -20.62 -9.81 -2.60
CA PHE A 5 -19.55 -8.84 -2.78
C PHE A 5 -18.66 -9.13 -3.99
N LEU A 6 -18.82 -10.30 -4.64
CA LEU A 6 -18.11 -10.60 -5.88
C LEU A 6 -18.89 -10.04 -7.07
N SER A 7 -18.26 -9.11 -7.80
CA SER A 7 -18.79 -8.67 -9.10
C SER A 7 -18.88 -9.85 -10.06
N ASN A 8 -19.99 -9.99 -10.79
CA ASN A 8 -20.14 -11.02 -11.82
C ASN A 8 -18.93 -11.04 -12.76
N PHE A 9 -18.21 -12.15 -12.77
CA PHE A 9 -17.02 -12.37 -13.59
C PHE A 9 -17.44 -12.63 -15.04
N THR A 10 -17.01 -11.78 -15.97
CA THR A 10 -17.22 -12.02 -17.41
C THR A 10 -15.92 -12.27 -18.18
N ALA A 11 -14.77 -11.78 -17.71
CA ALA A 11 -13.42 -12.23 -18.10
C ALA A 11 -12.37 -11.59 -17.18
N LEU A 12 -11.27 -12.29 -16.90
CA LEU A 12 -10.06 -11.63 -16.43
C LEU A 12 -9.52 -10.80 -17.61
N PRO A 13 -9.20 -9.50 -17.44
CA PRO A 13 -8.55 -8.76 -18.50
C PRO A 13 -7.26 -9.47 -18.91
N GLU A 14 -6.97 -9.51 -20.23
CA GLU A 14 -5.72 -10.09 -20.72
C GLU A 14 -4.54 -9.43 -20.02
N GLY A 15 -3.65 -10.26 -19.47
CA GLY A 15 -2.46 -9.80 -18.78
C GLY A 15 -1.62 -8.88 -19.66
N GLN A 16 -1.29 -7.69 -19.17
CA GLN A 16 -0.34 -6.82 -19.84
C GLN A 16 1.08 -7.37 -19.62
N ASP A 17 1.48 -8.35 -20.43
CA ASP A 17 2.86 -8.82 -20.48
C ASP A 17 3.72 -7.90 -21.36
N LYS A 18 3.91 -6.66 -20.92
CA LYS A 18 4.79 -5.70 -21.61
C LYS A 18 6.25 -5.89 -21.13
N PRO A 19 7.25 -5.80 -22.01
CA PRO A 19 8.64 -5.65 -21.59
C PRO A 19 8.80 -4.30 -20.86
N PHE A 20 9.78 -4.19 -19.96
CA PHE A 20 10.04 -2.95 -19.21
C PHE A 20 10.19 -1.73 -20.14
N SER A 21 10.83 -1.88 -21.30
CA SER A 21 10.98 -0.83 -22.32
C SER A 21 9.69 -0.24 -22.88
N LYS A 22 8.54 -0.88 -22.62
CA LYS A 22 7.21 -0.40 -23.02
C LYS A 22 6.32 -0.06 -21.82
N GLN A 23 6.87 -0.07 -20.60
CA GLN A 23 6.14 0.27 -19.39
C GLN A 23 6.33 1.75 -19.03
N ILE A 24 5.23 2.42 -18.71
CA ILE A 24 5.22 3.72 -18.04
C ILE A 24 4.90 3.49 -16.56
N ILE A 25 5.86 3.83 -15.71
CA ILE A 25 5.79 3.58 -14.27
C ILE A 25 5.68 4.92 -13.54
N GLY A 26 4.54 5.14 -12.90
CA GLY A 26 4.36 6.26 -12.01
C GLY A 26 5.13 6.07 -10.70
N ILE A 27 5.74 7.12 -10.18
CA ILE A 27 6.26 7.18 -8.81
C ILE A 27 5.72 8.43 -8.12
N PRO A 28 5.58 8.45 -6.78
CA PRO A 28 5.20 9.67 -6.08
C PRO A 28 6.19 10.79 -6.41
N ALA A 29 5.68 11.95 -6.83
CA ALA A 29 6.52 13.11 -7.10
C ALA A 29 7.37 13.47 -5.85
N PRO A 30 8.56 14.09 -5.99
CA PRO A 30 9.50 14.28 -4.88
C PRO A 30 8.90 14.88 -3.60
N LYS A 31 7.94 15.82 -3.72
CA LYS A 31 7.26 16.44 -2.57
C LYS A 31 6.41 15.46 -1.73
N TYR A 32 6.09 14.29 -2.26
CA TYR A 32 5.32 13.25 -1.59
C TYR A 32 6.18 12.09 -1.11
N LEU A 33 7.49 12.09 -1.39
CA LEU A 33 8.41 11.08 -0.91
C LEU A 33 8.76 11.37 0.55
N GLU A 34 8.26 10.53 1.44
CA GLU A 34 8.50 10.55 2.89
C GLU A 34 9.10 9.22 3.35
N PHE A 35 10.14 9.31 4.19
CA PHE A 35 10.89 8.17 4.74
C PHE A 35 11.10 8.31 6.26
N PHE A 36 10.50 9.33 6.90
CA PHE A 36 10.53 9.58 8.33
C PHE A 36 11.93 9.64 8.94
N GLY A 37 12.88 10.18 8.17
CA GLY A 37 14.30 10.30 8.56
C GLY A 37 15.17 9.08 8.22
N ASP A 38 14.61 8.04 7.59
CA ASP A 38 15.35 6.84 7.19
C ASP A 38 16.06 7.01 5.85
N ALA A 39 17.29 7.51 5.89
CA ALA A 39 18.12 7.72 4.72
C ALA A 39 18.45 6.42 3.95
N ASN A 40 18.52 5.27 4.65
CA ASN A 40 18.76 3.98 4.02
C ASN A 40 17.54 3.55 3.17
N ALA A 41 16.33 3.69 3.71
CA ALA A 41 15.10 3.42 2.96
C ALA A 41 14.94 4.35 1.75
N GLN A 42 15.23 5.65 1.93
CA GLN A 42 15.22 6.61 0.82
C GLN A 42 16.21 6.19 -0.27
N LYS A 43 17.45 5.84 0.11
CA LYS A 43 18.48 5.43 -0.85
C LYS A 43 18.08 4.16 -1.61
N CYS A 44 17.51 3.17 -0.94
CA CYS A 44 17.04 1.95 -1.60
C CYS A 44 15.90 2.24 -2.59
N PHE A 45 15.00 3.19 -2.30
CA PHE A 45 13.98 3.58 -3.27
C PHE A 45 14.56 4.31 -4.49
N GLU A 46 15.54 5.20 -4.29
CA GLU A 46 16.26 5.85 -5.38
C GLU A 46 16.97 4.82 -6.29
N ASN A 47 17.57 3.79 -5.68
CA ASN A 47 18.18 2.66 -6.40
C ASN A 47 17.12 1.88 -7.20
N ALA A 48 15.96 1.60 -6.60
CA ALA A 48 14.85 0.91 -7.27
C ALA A 48 14.33 1.70 -8.49
N VAL A 49 14.19 3.02 -8.37
CA VAL A 49 13.82 3.91 -9.49
C VAL A 49 14.87 3.89 -10.59
N SER A 50 16.15 3.95 -10.21
CA SER A 50 17.28 3.90 -11.16
C SER A 50 17.30 2.58 -11.92
N LYS A 51 17.01 1.47 -11.23
CA LYS A 51 16.91 0.14 -11.81
C LYS A 51 15.74 0.01 -12.79
N MET A 52 14.55 0.52 -12.45
CA MET A 52 13.44 0.53 -13.39
C MET A 52 13.80 1.26 -14.70
N LYS A 53 14.49 2.40 -14.59
CA LYS A 53 15.00 3.14 -15.76
C LYS A 53 16.04 2.33 -16.54
N SER A 54 16.99 1.66 -15.87
CA SER A 54 18.01 0.85 -16.55
C SER A 54 17.43 -0.39 -17.26
N LEU A 55 16.31 -0.91 -16.78
CA LEU A 55 15.54 -1.97 -17.45
C LEU A 55 14.73 -1.44 -18.65
N GLY A 56 14.72 -0.13 -18.87
CA GLY A 56 14.10 0.54 -20.02
C GLY A 56 12.75 1.18 -19.75
N ALA A 57 12.21 1.09 -18.53
CA ALA A 57 10.91 1.69 -18.22
C ALA A 57 10.98 3.22 -18.25
N THR A 58 9.91 3.84 -18.74
CA THR A 58 9.70 5.28 -18.61
C THR A 58 9.15 5.53 -17.22
N VAL A 59 9.88 6.26 -16.38
CA VAL A 59 9.45 6.59 -15.01
C VAL A 59 8.99 8.03 -14.97
N VAL A 60 7.77 8.27 -14.48
CA VAL A 60 7.12 9.58 -14.42
C VAL A 60 6.67 9.93 -13.01
N ASP A 61 6.70 11.22 -12.69
CA ASP A 61 6.20 11.73 -11.41
C ASP A 61 4.68 11.77 -11.39
N VAL A 62 4.10 11.36 -10.28
CA VAL A 62 2.66 11.29 -10.05
C VAL A 62 2.28 12.18 -8.87
N ASP A 63 1.19 12.94 -9.04
CA ASP A 63 0.58 13.62 -7.89
C ASP A 63 -0.05 12.57 -6.95
N TYR A 64 0.55 12.41 -5.77
CA TYR A 64 0.20 11.37 -4.83
C TYR A 64 -0.88 11.78 -3.81
N SER A 65 -1.42 13.00 -3.91
CA SER A 65 -2.35 13.57 -2.93
C SER A 65 -3.62 12.74 -2.72
N ILE A 66 -4.21 12.18 -3.79
CA ILE A 66 -5.43 11.36 -3.69
C ILE A 66 -5.18 10.05 -2.92
N PHE A 67 -3.98 9.48 -3.04
CA PHE A 67 -3.60 8.26 -2.34
C PHE A 67 -3.35 8.56 -0.86
N LEU A 68 -2.72 9.70 -0.55
CA LEU A 68 -2.56 10.15 0.83
C LEU A 68 -3.91 10.42 1.50
N GLU A 69 -4.85 11.01 0.76
CA GLU A 69 -6.20 11.24 1.25
C GLU A 69 -6.92 9.93 1.57
N ALA A 70 -6.99 9.01 0.59
CA ALA A 70 -7.60 7.70 0.77
C ALA A 70 -6.94 6.88 1.90
N GLY A 71 -5.61 6.97 2.05
CA GLY A 71 -4.88 6.28 3.11
C GLY A 71 -5.26 6.74 4.52
N ARG A 72 -5.60 8.03 4.70
CA ARG A 72 -6.05 8.56 6.00
C ARG A 72 -7.42 8.01 6.40
N MET A 73 -8.31 7.79 5.43
CA MET A 73 -9.69 7.32 5.65
C MET A 73 -9.76 6.00 6.43
N LEU A 74 -8.72 5.15 6.32
CA LEU A 74 -8.68 3.83 6.96
C LEU A 74 -8.52 3.88 8.49
N PHE A 75 -7.97 4.96 9.04
CA PHE A 75 -7.67 5.11 10.47
C PHE A 75 -8.13 6.44 11.09
N ASP A 76 -8.58 7.38 10.27
CA ASP A 76 -9.02 8.71 10.69
C ASP A 76 -10.27 9.13 9.93
N GLY A 77 -11.31 8.28 10.00
CA GLY A 77 -12.58 8.54 9.33
C GLY A 77 -13.71 7.60 9.73
N PRO A 78 -14.93 7.86 9.22
CA PRO A 78 -16.15 7.09 9.50
C PRO A 78 -16.08 5.60 9.16
N LEU A 79 -15.17 5.18 8.26
CA LEU A 79 -14.95 3.76 7.95
C LEU A 79 -14.53 2.91 9.16
N LEU A 80 -14.03 3.52 10.23
CA LEU A 80 -13.79 2.84 11.51
C LEU A 80 -15.07 2.16 12.05
N ALA A 81 -16.26 2.60 11.63
CA ALA A 81 -17.53 1.96 11.93
C ALA A 81 -17.58 0.49 11.52
N GLU A 82 -16.88 0.06 10.47
CA GLU A 82 -16.80 -1.36 10.07
C GLU A 82 -16.05 -2.22 11.08
N ARG A 83 -14.99 -1.67 11.69
CA ARG A 83 -14.26 -2.35 12.75
C ARG A 83 -15.12 -2.45 14.00
N LEU A 84 -15.78 -1.34 14.36
CA LEU A 84 -16.68 -1.31 15.51
C LEU A 84 -17.85 -2.27 15.32
N SER A 85 -18.51 -2.29 14.16
CA SER A 85 -19.66 -3.17 13.89
C SER A 85 -19.27 -4.64 14.05
N SER A 86 -18.07 -5.01 13.60
CA SER A 86 -17.55 -6.39 13.67
C SER A 86 -17.31 -6.90 15.09
N ILE A 87 -16.96 -6.02 16.03
CA ILE A 87 -16.61 -6.42 17.41
C ILE A 87 -17.48 -5.77 18.49
N LYS A 88 -18.55 -5.06 18.14
CA LYS A 88 -19.35 -4.25 19.07
C LYS A 88 -19.80 -4.99 20.33
N PRO A 89 -20.31 -6.24 20.27
CA PRO A 89 -20.68 -6.98 21.48
C PRO A 89 -19.47 -7.28 22.37
N PHE A 90 -18.37 -7.75 21.78
CA PHE A 90 -17.14 -8.04 22.52
C PHE A 90 -16.54 -6.78 23.16
N LEU A 91 -16.53 -5.66 22.45
CA LEU A 91 -16.08 -4.38 23.01
C LEU A 91 -16.92 -3.92 24.21
N LYS A 92 -18.22 -4.23 24.22
CA LYS A 92 -19.11 -3.89 25.33
C LYS A 92 -18.81 -4.73 26.57
N ASP A 93 -18.67 -6.04 26.41
CA ASP A 93 -18.62 -6.98 27.54
C ASP A 93 -17.18 -7.31 27.99
N HIS A 94 -16.20 -7.14 27.10
CA HIS A 94 -14.79 -7.55 27.27
C HIS A 94 -13.79 -6.44 26.90
N SER A 95 -14.15 -5.17 27.13
CA SER A 95 -13.32 -4.01 26.72
C SER A 95 -11.87 -4.07 27.24
N ASN A 96 -11.63 -4.62 28.43
CA ASN A 96 -10.30 -4.71 29.03
C ASN A 96 -9.44 -5.84 28.44
N ASP A 97 -10.04 -6.78 27.72
CA ASP A 97 -9.34 -7.88 27.06
C ASP A 97 -8.82 -7.48 25.66
N ILE A 98 -9.24 -6.30 25.16
CA ILE A 98 -8.76 -5.73 23.89
C ILE A 98 -7.47 -4.96 24.13
N HIS A 99 -6.45 -5.21 23.29
CA HIS A 99 -5.21 -4.43 23.30
C HIS A 99 -5.49 -2.93 23.24
N SER A 100 -4.87 -2.16 24.14
CA SER A 100 -5.20 -0.74 24.37
C SER A 100 -5.19 0.11 23.10
N SER A 101 -4.17 -0.04 22.25
CA SER A 101 -4.07 0.69 20.97
C SER A 101 -5.20 0.35 20.00
N VAL A 102 -5.66 -0.91 19.97
CA VAL A 102 -6.78 -1.34 19.12
C VAL A 102 -8.08 -0.77 19.65
N ARG A 103 -8.30 -0.86 20.97
CA ARG A 103 -9.49 -0.30 21.62
C ARG A 103 -9.64 1.20 21.32
N VAL A 104 -8.57 1.97 21.52
CA VAL A 104 -8.58 3.43 21.25
C VAL A 104 -8.97 3.72 19.80
N ILE A 105 -8.45 2.97 18.83
CA ILE A 105 -8.77 3.19 17.41
C ILE A 105 -10.24 2.83 17.12
N VAL A 106 -10.72 1.67 17.59
CA VAL A 106 -12.09 1.22 17.32
C VAL A 106 -13.11 2.13 18.00
N GLU A 107 -12.83 2.63 19.19
CA GLU A 107 -13.74 3.51 19.91
C GLU A 107 -13.92 4.88 19.26
N LYS A 108 -12.93 5.39 18.52
CA LYS A 108 -13.08 6.61 17.71
C LYS A 108 -14.27 6.52 16.75
N ALA A 109 -14.63 5.31 16.28
CA ALA A 109 -15.79 5.12 15.40
C ALA A 109 -17.09 5.68 15.99
N LYS A 110 -17.23 5.72 17.32
CA LYS A 110 -18.44 6.19 18.03
C LYS A 110 -18.73 7.69 17.80
N GLN A 111 -17.75 8.47 17.36
CA GLN A 111 -17.92 9.91 17.13
C GLN A 111 -18.55 10.26 15.77
N TYR A 112 -18.54 9.31 14.82
CA TYR A 112 -19.03 9.54 13.46
C TYR A 112 -20.49 9.14 13.33
N SER A 113 -21.25 9.94 12.60
CA SER A 113 -22.64 9.69 12.26
C SER A 113 -22.80 8.88 10.98
N ALA A 114 -24.02 8.40 10.71
CA ALA A 114 -24.35 7.80 9.42
C ALA A 114 -24.19 8.79 8.26
N VAL A 115 -24.41 10.09 8.49
CA VAL A 115 -24.22 11.14 7.47
C VAL A 115 -22.75 11.28 7.12
N ASP A 116 -21.86 11.26 8.12
CA ASP A 116 -20.40 11.29 7.89
C ASP A 116 -19.97 10.10 7.05
N LEU A 117 -20.49 8.90 7.37
CA LEU A 117 -20.21 7.69 6.59
C LEU A 117 -20.71 7.79 5.14
N CYS A 118 -21.89 8.35 4.91
CA CYS A 118 -22.39 8.59 3.55
C CYS A 118 -21.48 9.56 2.77
N HIS A 119 -21.04 10.66 3.39
CA HIS A 119 -20.10 11.59 2.77
C HIS A 119 -18.75 10.93 2.46
N GLU A 120 -18.25 10.09 3.37
CA GLU A 120 -17.02 9.32 3.17
C GLU A 120 -17.14 8.42 1.91
N TYR A 121 -18.25 7.70 1.75
CA TYR A 121 -18.48 6.86 0.57
C TYR A 121 -18.59 7.67 -0.73
N TYR A 122 -19.20 8.85 -0.71
CA TYR A 122 -19.21 9.74 -1.87
C TYR A 122 -17.80 10.18 -2.23
N ARG A 123 -17.00 10.57 -1.23
CA ARG A 123 -15.62 10.98 -1.46
C ARG A 123 -14.75 9.84 -1.97
N ILE A 124 -14.91 8.62 -1.46
CA ILE A 124 -14.22 7.42 -1.97
C ILE A 124 -14.58 7.20 -3.44
N THR A 125 -15.84 7.37 -3.83
CA THR A 125 -16.28 7.23 -5.22
C THR A 125 -15.58 8.24 -6.14
N GLU A 126 -15.44 9.49 -5.70
CA GLU A 126 -14.68 10.52 -6.42
C GLU A 126 -13.19 10.17 -6.53
N LEU A 127 -12.55 9.75 -5.42
CA LEU A 127 -11.14 9.39 -5.39
C LEU A 127 -10.86 8.18 -6.29
N GLN A 128 -11.75 7.19 -6.33
CA GLN A 128 -11.66 6.06 -7.25
C GLN A 128 -11.74 6.51 -8.71
N ALA A 129 -12.58 7.49 -9.05
CA ALA A 129 -12.63 8.06 -10.40
C ALA A 129 -11.33 8.78 -10.77
N LEU A 130 -10.78 9.58 -9.86
CA LEU A 130 -9.50 10.26 -10.05
C LEU A 130 -8.34 9.27 -10.21
N ALA A 131 -8.32 8.20 -9.41
CA ALA A 131 -7.32 7.15 -9.55
C ALA A 131 -7.40 6.47 -10.93
N ARG A 132 -8.61 6.17 -11.43
CA ARG A 132 -8.77 5.61 -12.78
C ARG A 132 -8.19 6.51 -13.87
N LEU A 133 -8.49 7.81 -13.84
CA LEU A 133 -7.96 8.80 -14.79
C LEU A 133 -6.43 8.89 -14.74
N LEU A 134 -5.85 8.79 -13.54
CA LEU A 134 -4.40 8.78 -13.35
C LEU A 134 -3.77 7.55 -14.04
N PHE A 135 -4.34 6.37 -13.85
CA PHE A 135 -3.90 5.12 -14.50
C PHE A 135 -4.20 5.05 -16.01
N GLU A 136 -4.86 6.03 -16.62
CA GLU A 136 -4.91 6.14 -18.09
C GLU A 136 -3.55 6.59 -18.68
N ASN A 137 -2.69 7.19 -17.86
CA ASN A 137 -1.41 7.77 -18.28
C ASN A 137 -0.18 6.95 -17.83
N ILE A 138 -0.38 5.92 -17.00
CA ILE A 138 0.68 5.03 -16.51
C ILE A 138 0.18 3.58 -16.52
N ASP A 139 1.07 2.62 -16.72
CA ASP A 139 0.71 1.20 -16.67
C ASP A 139 0.59 0.71 -15.22
N PHE A 140 1.57 1.10 -14.39
CA PHE A 140 1.62 0.77 -12.97
C PHE A 140 2.25 1.94 -12.19
N MET A 141 2.01 1.97 -10.89
CA MET A 141 2.76 2.82 -9.98
C MET A 141 3.72 1.98 -9.14
N MET A 142 4.91 2.50 -8.84
CA MET A 142 5.87 1.90 -7.91
C MET A 142 6.04 2.80 -6.70
N VAL A 143 5.86 2.24 -5.50
CA VAL A 143 6.01 2.94 -4.22
C VAL A 143 6.86 2.11 -3.26
N PRO A 144 7.49 2.69 -2.23
CA PRO A 144 8.04 1.89 -1.13
C PRO A 144 6.94 1.04 -0.49
N THR A 145 7.22 -0.22 -0.15
CA THR A 145 6.25 -1.04 0.60
C THR A 145 6.00 -0.45 1.99
N ALA A 146 7.07 0.01 2.62
CA ALA A 146 7.05 0.79 3.84
C ALA A 146 8.09 1.92 3.72
N PRO A 147 7.83 3.08 4.32
CA PRO A 147 8.75 4.23 4.28
C PRO A 147 9.99 4.02 5.17
N THR A 148 9.91 3.14 6.17
CA THR A 148 10.98 2.86 7.14
C THR A 148 10.68 1.54 7.86
N ILE A 149 11.50 1.20 8.86
CA ILE A 149 11.32 0.07 9.77
C ILE A 149 11.66 0.53 11.20
N TYR A 150 10.85 0.14 12.18
CA TYR A 150 11.04 0.51 13.58
C TYR A 150 11.42 -0.70 14.43
N SER A 151 12.17 -0.46 15.50
CA SER A 151 12.38 -1.47 16.54
C SER A 151 11.09 -1.70 17.34
N ILE A 152 11.01 -2.89 17.96
CA ILE A 152 9.89 -3.24 18.85
C ILE A 152 9.77 -2.22 20.01
N ALA A 153 10.89 -1.73 20.52
CA ALA A 153 10.92 -0.77 21.63
C ALA A 153 10.28 0.57 21.23
N GLU A 154 10.62 1.09 20.04
CA GLU A 154 10.03 2.33 19.51
C GLU A 154 8.53 2.19 19.30
N VAL A 155 8.09 1.06 18.72
CA VAL A 155 6.65 0.79 18.51
C VAL A 155 5.91 0.70 19.85
N LYS A 156 6.48 0.06 20.87
CA LYS A 156 5.87 0.02 22.21
C LYS A 156 5.73 1.42 22.83
N ALA A 157 6.68 2.31 22.57
CA ALA A 157 6.63 3.68 23.06
C ALA A 157 5.60 4.56 22.33
N ASN A 158 5.42 4.35 21.01
CA ASN A 158 4.55 5.20 20.17
C ASN A 158 3.68 4.39 19.17
N PRO A 159 2.83 3.46 19.62
CA PRO A 159 2.25 2.42 18.78
C PRO A 159 1.32 2.96 17.69
N VAL A 160 0.52 3.98 17.99
CA VAL A 160 -0.44 4.55 17.01
C VAL A 160 0.29 5.34 15.93
N LYS A 161 1.16 6.28 16.33
CA LYS A 161 1.87 7.16 15.39
C LYS A 161 2.78 6.36 14.44
N LEU A 162 3.59 5.45 14.98
CA LEU A 162 4.53 4.69 14.16
C LEU A 162 3.80 3.72 13.22
N ASN A 163 2.68 3.13 13.67
CA ASN A 163 1.83 2.33 12.78
C ASN A 163 1.18 3.16 11.67
N THR A 164 0.81 4.41 11.93
CA THR A 164 0.32 5.33 10.88
C THR A 164 1.41 5.60 9.85
N ASN A 165 2.66 5.85 10.28
CA ASN A 165 3.79 6.05 9.37
C ASN A 165 3.97 4.85 8.42
N MET A 166 3.87 3.62 8.91
CA MET A 166 4.03 2.40 8.10
C MET A 166 3.00 2.29 6.96
N GLY A 167 1.85 2.95 7.06
CA GLY A 167 0.77 2.91 6.07
C GLY A 167 0.83 3.97 4.98
N TYR A 168 1.82 4.88 5.01
CA TYR A 168 1.90 6.04 4.11
C TYR A 168 1.77 5.68 2.63
N TYR A 169 2.32 4.52 2.21
CA TYR A 169 2.30 4.04 0.83
C TYR A 169 1.36 2.86 0.57
N THR A 170 0.50 2.46 1.52
CA THR A 170 -0.28 1.20 1.37
C THR A 170 -1.74 1.30 1.79
N TYR A 171 -2.12 2.19 2.72
CA TYR A 171 -3.48 2.22 3.26
C TYR A 171 -4.56 2.60 2.25
N PHE A 172 -4.20 3.23 1.12
CA PHE A 172 -5.15 3.64 0.10
C PHE A 172 -5.69 2.47 -0.76
N ALA A 173 -4.94 1.36 -0.87
CA ALA A 173 -5.12 0.41 -1.97
C ALA A 173 -6.55 -0.18 -2.02
N ASN A 174 -7.03 -0.67 -0.87
CA ASN A 174 -8.37 -1.24 -0.77
C ASN A 174 -9.46 -0.17 -0.91
N ILE A 175 -9.25 1.02 -0.34
CA ILE A 175 -10.18 2.15 -0.44
C ILE A 175 -10.40 2.55 -1.90
N LEU A 176 -9.32 2.58 -2.68
CA LEU A 176 -9.35 2.96 -4.09
C LEU A 176 -9.64 1.80 -5.04
N ASN A 177 -9.93 0.60 -4.53
CA ASN A 177 -10.18 -0.60 -5.34
C ASN A 177 -9.04 -0.88 -6.33
N LEU A 178 -7.81 -0.92 -5.83
CA LEU A 178 -6.58 -1.16 -6.59
C LEU A 178 -6.00 -2.54 -6.26
N SER A 179 -5.25 -3.09 -7.20
CA SER A 179 -4.47 -4.33 -6.99
C SER A 179 -3.02 -3.97 -6.68
N VAL A 180 -2.38 -4.71 -5.76
CA VAL A 180 -1.01 -4.43 -5.32
C VAL A 180 -0.22 -5.73 -5.19
N VAL A 181 1.05 -5.72 -5.62
CA VAL A 181 2.02 -6.78 -5.31
C VAL A 181 3.24 -6.15 -4.66
N ALA A 182 3.64 -6.69 -3.50
CA ALA A 182 4.87 -6.31 -2.82
C ALA A 182 6.00 -7.26 -3.24
N VAL A 183 7.17 -6.71 -3.57
CA VAL A 183 8.35 -7.46 -4.00
C VAL A 183 9.62 -6.97 -3.32
N PRO A 184 10.58 -7.86 -3.00
CA PRO A 184 11.89 -7.45 -2.49
C PRO A 184 12.62 -6.56 -3.50
N SER A 185 13.36 -5.58 -3.00
CA SER A 185 14.17 -4.68 -3.83
C SER A 185 15.64 -4.75 -3.48
N GLU A 186 15.99 -4.66 -2.19
CA GLU A 186 17.38 -4.58 -1.75
C GLU A 186 17.54 -5.04 -0.29
N ILE A 187 18.73 -5.48 0.09
CA ILE A 187 19.17 -5.52 1.50
C ILE A 187 19.95 -4.24 1.75
N ARG A 188 19.47 -3.42 2.69
CA ARG A 188 20.06 -2.14 3.06
C ARG A 188 21.48 -2.31 3.60
N ALA A 189 22.22 -1.21 3.66
CA ALA A 189 23.58 -1.17 4.22
C ALA A 189 23.65 -1.62 5.71
N ASP A 190 22.54 -1.53 6.44
CA ASP A 190 22.42 -2.00 7.83
C ASP A 190 21.94 -3.46 7.96
N GLY A 191 21.82 -4.18 6.83
CA GLY A 191 21.42 -5.58 6.79
C GLY A 191 19.91 -5.82 6.83
N LEU A 192 19.08 -4.77 6.95
CA LEU A 192 17.62 -4.91 6.94
C LEU A 192 17.05 -4.93 5.52
N PRO A 193 15.94 -5.64 5.25
CA PRO A 193 15.36 -5.68 3.91
C PRO A 193 14.61 -4.38 3.57
N PHE A 194 14.62 -4.03 2.28
CA PHE A 194 13.78 -3.00 1.68
C PHE A 194 12.99 -3.59 0.49
N GLY A 195 11.72 -3.19 0.37
CA GLY A 195 10.81 -3.67 -0.66
C GLY A 195 10.02 -2.54 -1.30
N VAL A 196 9.54 -2.80 -2.51
CA VAL A 196 8.64 -1.91 -3.26
C VAL A 196 7.32 -2.61 -3.53
N CYS A 197 6.26 -1.82 -3.61
CA CYS A 197 4.97 -2.28 -4.11
C CYS A 197 4.77 -1.77 -5.53
N PHE A 198 4.35 -2.68 -6.43
CA PHE A 198 3.71 -2.29 -7.68
C PHE A 198 2.21 -2.25 -7.48
N VAL A 199 1.60 -1.17 -7.96
CA VAL A 199 0.18 -0.86 -7.81
C VAL A 199 -0.41 -0.72 -9.20
N GLY A 200 -1.53 -1.41 -9.43
CA GLY A 200 -2.30 -1.34 -10.66
C GLY A 200 -3.78 -1.12 -10.38
N THR A 201 -4.54 -0.94 -11.46
CA THR A 201 -6.00 -0.83 -11.38
C THR A 201 -6.62 -2.13 -10.86
N ALA A 202 -7.89 -2.07 -10.45
CA ALA A 202 -8.64 -3.25 -10.05
C ALA A 202 -8.53 -4.37 -11.10
N LYS A 203 -8.33 -5.61 -10.64
CA LYS A 203 -8.25 -6.83 -11.47
C LYS A 203 -6.99 -6.90 -12.35
N SER A 204 -5.94 -6.13 -12.04
CA SER A 204 -4.64 -6.20 -12.72
C SER A 204 -3.68 -7.24 -12.11
N ASP A 205 -4.16 -8.09 -11.22
CA ASP A 205 -3.40 -9.04 -10.41
C ASP A 205 -2.45 -9.92 -11.24
N PHE A 206 -2.92 -10.48 -12.36
CA PHE A 206 -2.07 -11.29 -13.23
C PHE A 206 -0.92 -10.46 -13.85
N SER A 207 -1.21 -9.25 -14.35
CA SER A 207 -0.18 -8.36 -14.90
C SER A 207 0.83 -7.94 -13.83
N LEU A 208 0.36 -7.67 -12.61
CA LEU A 208 1.21 -7.37 -11.46
C LEU A 208 2.10 -8.56 -11.09
N MET A 209 1.58 -9.80 -11.11
CA MET A 209 2.40 -11.00 -10.88
C MET A 209 3.50 -11.15 -11.94
N VAL A 210 3.18 -10.94 -13.22
CA VAL A 210 4.16 -10.97 -14.31
C VAL A 210 5.23 -9.89 -14.11
N LEU A 211 4.84 -8.66 -13.79
CA LEU A 211 5.78 -7.57 -13.50
C LEU A 211 6.66 -7.88 -12.28
N GLY A 212 6.06 -8.37 -11.20
CA GLY A 212 6.75 -8.74 -9.97
C GLY A 212 7.77 -9.87 -10.20
N GLN A 213 7.42 -10.87 -11.01
CA GLN A 213 8.34 -11.94 -11.39
C GLN A 213 9.54 -11.39 -12.18
N LYS A 214 9.30 -10.53 -13.17
CA LYS A 214 10.37 -9.89 -13.95
C LYS A 214 11.28 -9.03 -13.08
N TRP A 215 10.69 -8.28 -12.14
CA TRP A 215 11.44 -7.50 -11.17
C TRP A 215 12.33 -8.41 -10.31
N GLN A 216 11.76 -9.47 -9.73
CA GLN A 216 12.50 -10.41 -8.91
C GLN A 216 13.65 -11.07 -9.68
N GLN A 217 13.43 -11.49 -10.93
CA GLN A 217 14.47 -12.05 -11.80
C GLN A 217 15.56 -11.05 -12.17
N SER A 218 15.27 -9.76 -12.12
CA SER A 218 16.26 -8.70 -12.36
C SER A 218 17.13 -8.43 -11.13
N ASN A 219 16.79 -8.96 -9.95
CA ASN A 219 17.53 -8.79 -8.70
C ASN A 219 18.38 -10.02 -8.38
N ASP A 220 19.58 -9.79 -7.84
CA ASP A 220 20.48 -10.85 -7.35
C ASP A 220 20.19 -11.22 -5.89
N LEU A 221 18.95 -11.02 -5.44
CA LEU A 221 18.54 -11.37 -4.08
C LEU A 221 18.29 -12.87 -3.97
N TYR A 222 18.80 -13.46 -2.89
CA TYR A 222 18.55 -14.86 -2.59
C TYR A 222 17.06 -15.14 -2.32
N LEU A 223 16.58 -16.29 -2.80
CA LEU A 223 15.28 -16.81 -2.39
C LEU A 223 15.27 -17.04 -0.87
N GLY A 224 14.13 -16.81 -0.22
CA GLY A 224 14.00 -16.82 1.24
C GLY A 224 14.49 -18.10 1.95
N HIS A 225 14.59 -19.23 1.25
CA HIS A 225 15.20 -20.46 1.80
C HIS A 225 16.71 -20.34 2.07
N HIS A 226 17.40 -19.38 1.44
CA HIS A 226 18.81 -19.06 1.69
C HIS A 226 19.00 -17.80 2.56
N ALA A 227 17.91 -17.13 2.97
CA ALA A 227 17.96 -15.99 3.87
C ALA A 227 18.30 -16.48 5.29
N GLY A 228 19.60 -16.52 5.59
CA GLY A 228 20.17 -17.10 6.82
C GLY A 228 21.40 -17.96 6.58
N LEU A 229 21.74 -18.28 5.32
CA LEU A 229 22.97 -18.96 4.92
C LEU A 229 24.01 -17.97 4.38
N ILE A 230 24.11 -16.79 5.01
CA ILE A 230 25.27 -15.92 4.84
C ILE A 230 26.38 -16.52 5.69
N ASN A 231 27.16 -17.42 5.08
CA ASN A 231 28.50 -17.82 5.53
C ASN A 231 29.51 -17.35 4.49
#